data_AF-A0A7V9F2E5-F1
#
_entry.id   AF-A0A7V9F2E5-F1
#
_cell.length_a   1.000
_cell.length_b   1.000
_cell.length_c   1.000
_cell.angle_alpha   90.00
_cell.angle_beta   90.00
_cell.angle_gamma   90.00
#
_symmetry.space_group_name_H-M   'P 1'
#
loop_
_entity.id
_entity.type
_entity.pdbx_description
1 polymer ?
#
loop_
_entity_poly.entity_id
_entity_poly.type
_entity_poly.pdbx_seq_one_letter_code
_entity_poly.pdbx_strand_id
1 'polypeptide(L)'
;MFVDERIYVAVGTVTNSAVVGPDNAIFGWLKMPDRRGVHDVPCADVVIRDVSFESEDPLAGGRVRTSPYSAFGTVVPAGSVVPGDVRCNGAILSAALDGSDLRVEAWGLRNPYGLEVGPDGAIYFTMHGGDARGSRPIENAPDCFYRLEAGAWYGWPDFVCDAPVTDPSFRPPNGVQPAFVLAEHPTETPPAPIAIFNPHAAASGFAFSPGGAWGDPTDAFVALFGDVTPVTGTVDRPQGVAVVRVDSVSGAVSPFMTNVIPGEASKHLLGGLEHPSDVTFGPDGAMYVTDWGTFIGTLEGIKLEPRSGVVWRVVPTDAAAGFSFGLIQNVGLVFVLTSLAVLAAAGPRRVLTLARGVVAGMAGALAMGIFAMFAVAPILDLPWFSTPRVLATVVLGRSAVSDIVHFESVSFVVGLGVLVALGAALGVAFSLLVRVPNRLRIVLAGALLGLAVWSVAQWLVLPAVFPLVSDKGLPPFWLATSLALLGSVMGVVGGLAARRAHQSPS
;
A
#
# COMPACT_ATOMS: atom_id res chain seq x y z
N MET A 1 14.33 -14.08 15.56
CA MET A 1 13.50 -15.29 15.80
C MET A 1 14.11 -16.09 16.95
N PHE A 2 13.31 -16.85 17.72
CA PHE A 2 13.80 -17.71 18.81
C PHE A 2 13.47 -19.18 18.52
N VAL A 3 14.48 -20.06 18.52
CA VAL A 3 14.34 -21.50 18.24
C VAL A 3 15.30 -22.25 19.15
N ASP A 4 14.84 -23.31 19.82
CA ASP A 4 15.67 -24.21 20.65
C ASP A 4 16.66 -23.50 21.60
N GLU A 5 16.16 -22.56 22.41
CA GLU A 5 16.96 -21.73 23.34
C GLU A 5 18.07 -20.90 22.66
N ARG A 6 17.90 -20.58 21.37
CA ARG A 6 18.79 -19.68 20.62
C ARG A 6 18.03 -18.54 19.97
N ILE A 7 18.74 -17.44 19.81
CA ILE A 7 18.31 -16.26 19.07
C ILE A 7 18.91 -16.35 17.68
N TYR A 8 18.07 -16.28 16.65
CA TYR A 8 18.49 -16.17 15.25
C TYR A 8 18.28 -14.75 14.75
N VAL A 9 19.31 -14.21 14.09
CA VAL A 9 19.35 -12.82 13.57
C VAL A 9 19.85 -12.84 12.13
N ALA A 10 19.07 -12.26 11.23
CA ALA A 10 19.50 -11.94 9.87
C ALA A 10 20.25 -10.60 9.88
N VAL A 11 21.43 -10.56 9.28
CA VAL A 11 22.29 -9.38 9.18
C VAL A 11 22.59 -9.12 7.71
N GLY A 12 22.02 -8.04 7.16
CA GLY A 12 22.31 -7.59 5.79
C GLY A 12 23.69 -6.98 5.62
N THR A 13 24.13 -6.82 4.38
CA THR A 13 25.40 -6.21 4.01
C THR A 13 25.37 -4.68 4.15
N VAL A 14 26.55 -4.09 4.31
CA VAL A 14 26.74 -2.63 4.32
C VAL A 14 26.62 -2.07 2.90
N THR A 15 27.13 -2.83 1.92
CA THR A 15 27.16 -2.40 0.52
C THR A 15 26.16 -3.18 -0.33
N ASN A 16 25.91 -2.67 -1.53
CA ASN A 16 25.08 -3.35 -2.52
C ASN A 16 25.72 -4.67 -3.02
N SER A 17 27.04 -4.67 -3.22
CA SER A 17 27.75 -5.67 -4.02
C SER A 17 29.25 -5.79 -3.67
N ALA A 18 29.57 -5.72 -2.38
CA ALA A 18 30.88 -5.82 -1.72
C ALA A 18 31.85 -4.63 -1.95
N VAL A 19 31.38 -3.53 -2.54
CA VAL A 19 32.21 -2.35 -2.82
C VAL A 19 31.54 -1.13 -2.21
N VAL A 20 32.24 -0.44 -1.31
CA VAL A 20 31.76 0.85 -0.79
C VAL A 20 31.82 1.88 -1.92
N GLY A 21 30.67 2.46 -2.24
CA GLY A 21 30.50 3.35 -3.39
C GLY A 21 29.78 4.66 -3.06
N PRO A 22 29.54 5.51 -4.08
CA PRO A 22 28.86 6.79 -3.90
C PRO A 22 27.43 6.66 -3.37
N ASP A 23 26.77 5.53 -3.67
CA ASP A 23 25.44 5.20 -3.15
C ASP A 23 25.42 5.16 -1.62
N ASN A 24 26.50 4.72 -0.97
CA ASN A 24 26.61 4.75 0.48
C ASN A 24 26.62 6.17 1.08
N ALA A 25 26.97 7.20 0.30
CA ALA A 25 26.81 8.60 0.68
C ALA A 25 25.36 9.10 0.45
N ILE A 26 24.65 8.54 -0.52
CA ILE A 26 23.20 8.77 -0.72
C ILE A 26 22.42 8.23 0.49
N PHE A 27 22.75 7.03 0.97
CA PHE A 27 22.22 6.47 2.23
C PHE A 27 22.78 7.14 3.50
N GLY A 28 23.56 8.21 3.37
CA GLY A 28 23.94 9.12 4.45
C GLY A 28 25.14 8.69 5.30
N TRP A 29 25.37 7.39 5.51
CA TRP A 29 26.38 6.95 6.47
C TRP A 29 27.81 7.26 6.04
N LEU A 30 28.14 7.21 4.75
CA LEU A 30 29.52 7.49 4.28
C LEU A 30 29.92 8.96 4.50
N LYS A 31 28.93 9.86 4.61
CA LYS A 31 29.16 11.29 4.91
C LYS A 31 29.62 11.50 6.35
N MET A 32 29.32 10.55 7.26
CA MET A 32 29.66 10.62 8.68
C MET A 32 31.15 10.26 8.88
N PRO A 33 32.01 11.17 9.37
CA PRO A 33 33.46 10.94 9.45
C PRO A 33 33.87 9.68 10.23
N ASP A 34 33.16 9.38 11.31
CA ASP A 34 33.35 8.21 12.18
C ASP A 34 32.96 6.88 11.51
N ARG A 35 32.20 6.91 10.42
CA ARG A 35 31.73 5.72 9.69
C ARG A 35 32.45 5.46 8.37
N ARG A 36 33.38 6.32 7.96
CA ARG A 36 34.09 6.17 6.66
C ARG A 36 34.95 4.90 6.56
N GLY A 37 35.32 4.32 7.70
CA GLY A 37 36.03 3.04 7.76
C GLY A 37 35.12 1.81 7.61
N VAL A 38 33.79 1.96 7.60
CA VAL A 38 32.85 0.84 7.53
C VAL A 38 32.88 0.22 6.13
N HIS A 39 32.97 -1.10 6.09
CA HIS A 39 32.95 -1.96 4.90
C HIS A 39 32.40 -3.33 5.28
N ASP A 40 32.09 -4.15 4.28
CA ASP A 40 31.64 -5.52 4.53
C ASP A 40 32.75 -6.38 5.15
N VAL A 41 32.38 -7.29 6.05
CA VAL A 41 33.28 -8.23 6.71
C VAL A 41 32.76 -9.64 6.44
N PRO A 42 33.54 -10.51 5.77
CA PRO A 42 33.10 -11.86 5.44
C PRO A 42 33.09 -12.77 6.67
N CYS A 43 32.35 -13.88 6.62
CA CYS A 43 32.26 -14.83 7.74
C CYS A 43 33.39 -15.87 7.76
N ALA A 44 34.13 -15.99 6.67
CA ALA A 44 35.33 -16.79 6.54
C ALA A 44 36.36 -16.01 5.71
N ASP A 45 37.63 -16.44 5.76
CA ASP A 45 38.68 -15.84 4.95
C ASP A 45 38.30 -15.95 3.46
N VAL A 46 38.39 -14.83 2.74
CA VAL A 46 38.16 -14.80 1.29
C VAL A 46 39.34 -14.17 0.59
N VAL A 47 39.64 -14.64 -0.61
CA VAL A 47 40.67 -14.06 -1.46
C VAL A 47 39.99 -13.19 -2.50
N ILE A 48 40.38 -11.93 -2.62
CA ILE A 48 39.82 -11.01 -3.63
C ILE A 48 40.63 -11.05 -4.92
N ARG A 49 39.95 -10.90 -6.07
CA ARG A 49 40.58 -10.76 -7.39
C ARG A 49 41.34 -9.44 -7.51
N ASP A 50 42.17 -9.36 -8.55
CA ASP A 50 42.79 -8.11 -8.99
C ASP A 50 41.74 -7.18 -9.64
N VAL A 51 40.87 -6.61 -8.80
CA VAL A 51 39.81 -5.70 -9.22
C VAL A 51 39.64 -4.59 -8.21
N SER A 52 39.45 -3.38 -8.72
CA SER A 52 38.97 -2.24 -7.96
C SER A 52 38.13 -1.36 -8.85
N PHE A 53 37.18 -0.66 -8.24
CA PHE A 53 36.13 0.04 -8.95
C PHE A 53 36.33 1.54 -8.79
N GLU A 54 36.39 2.25 -9.90
CA GLU A 54 36.52 3.70 -9.92
C GLU A 54 35.15 4.39 -9.95
N SER A 55 34.91 5.29 -9.01
CA SER A 55 33.68 6.06 -8.91
C SER A 55 33.97 7.55 -8.65
N GLU A 56 32.94 8.39 -8.73
CA GLU A 56 33.06 9.76 -8.23
C GLU A 56 33.28 9.75 -6.71
N ASP A 57 34.05 10.72 -6.21
CA ASP A 57 34.24 10.91 -4.77
C ASP A 57 33.20 11.89 -4.22
N PRO A 58 32.17 11.42 -3.48
CA PRO A 58 31.14 12.28 -2.92
C PRO A 58 31.61 13.09 -1.70
N LEU A 59 32.83 12.88 -1.21
CA LEU A 59 33.41 13.54 -0.03
C LEU A 59 34.38 14.66 -0.41
N ALA A 60 35.23 14.43 -1.39
CA ALA A 60 36.29 15.36 -1.80
C ALA A 60 36.15 15.86 -3.26
N GLY A 61 35.26 15.27 -4.06
CA GLY A 61 35.19 15.51 -5.50
C GLY A 61 36.30 14.79 -6.28
N GLY A 62 36.11 14.64 -7.59
CA GLY A 62 37.03 13.90 -8.46
C GLY A 62 36.70 12.40 -8.52
N ARG A 63 37.72 11.57 -8.77
CA ARG A 63 37.60 10.12 -8.96
C ARG A 63 38.39 9.39 -7.88
N VAL A 64 37.84 8.27 -7.40
CA VAL A 64 38.41 7.44 -6.35
C VAL A 64 38.21 5.97 -6.66
N ARG A 65 39.16 5.12 -6.27
CA ARG A 65 39.09 3.67 -6.44
C ARG A 65 38.89 2.96 -5.10
N THR A 66 38.01 1.97 -5.08
CA THR A 66 37.74 1.13 -3.91
C THR A 66 37.85 -0.34 -4.30
N SER A 67 38.60 -1.12 -3.54
CA SER A 67 38.64 -2.59 -3.66
C SER A 67 37.44 -3.23 -2.94
N PRO A 68 37.02 -4.44 -3.35
CA PRO A 68 36.04 -5.22 -2.61
C PRO A 68 36.41 -5.42 -1.14
N TYR A 69 35.42 -5.48 -0.25
CA TYR A 69 35.60 -5.67 1.20
C TYR A 69 36.60 -4.68 1.83
N SER A 70 36.71 -3.48 1.28
CA SER A 70 37.63 -2.45 1.76
C SER A 70 36.89 -1.15 2.04
N ALA A 71 37.40 -0.35 2.98
CA ALA A 71 36.87 0.98 3.26
C ALA A 71 36.92 1.87 2.00
N PHE A 72 36.02 2.86 1.92
CA PHE A 72 35.92 3.76 0.77
C PHE A 72 37.28 4.41 0.43
N GLY A 73 37.66 4.36 -0.84
CA GLY A 73 38.95 4.91 -1.31
C GLY A 73 40.18 4.08 -0.97
N THR A 74 40.00 2.88 -0.41
CA THR A 74 41.09 1.96 -0.15
C THR A 74 41.22 0.95 -1.29
N VAL A 75 42.45 0.84 -1.82
CA VAL A 75 42.82 -0.19 -2.79
C VAL A 75 43.81 -1.13 -2.12
N VAL A 76 43.55 -2.42 -2.21
CA VAL A 76 44.42 -3.48 -1.70
C VAL A 76 45.04 -4.28 -2.85
N PRO A 77 46.22 -4.91 -2.66
CA PRO A 77 46.86 -5.72 -3.70
C PRO A 77 45.97 -6.88 -4.17
N ALA A 78 46.15 -7.27 -5.43
CA ALA A 78 45.57 -8.49 -5.99
C ALA A 78 45.86 -9.72 -5.12
N GLY A 79 44.86 -10.60 -4.95
CA GLY A 79 45.03 -11.82 -4.17
C GLY A 79 45.16 -11.58 -2.65
N SER A 80 44.82 -10.37 -2.18
CA SER A 80 44.76 -10.12 -0.74
C SER A 80 43.73 -11.04 -0.08
N VAL A 81 44.11 -11.57 1.08
CA VAL A 81 43.17 -12.29 1.96
C VAL A 81 42.45 -11.27 2.82
N VAL A 82 41.13 -11.28 2.78
CA VAL A 82 40.27 -10.55 3.71
C VAL A 82 39.89 -11.52 4.81
N PRO A 83 40.28 -11.27 6.07
CA PRO A 83 40.02 -12.19 7.17
C PRO A 83 38.53 -12.26 7.50
N GLY A 84 38.06 -13.46 7.81
CA GLY A 84 36.70 -13.69 8.30
C GLY A 84 36.52 -13.30 9.77
N ASP A 85 35.29 -12.91 10.15
CA ASP A 85 34.88 -12.71 11.55
C ASP A 85 33.48 -13.29 11.77
N VAL A 86 33.23 -13.89 12.94
CA VAL A 86 31.89 -14.38 13.33
C VAL A 86 30.85 -13.25 13.45
N ARG A 87 31.31 -12.02 13.64
CA ARG A 87 30.50 -10.79 13.63
C ARG A 87 30.38 -10.19 12.21
N CYS A 88 30.53 -11.03 11.19
CA CYS A 88 30.34 -10.69 9.80
C CYS A 88 28.95 -10.14 9.52
N ASN A 89 28.83 -9.52 8.35
CA ASN A 89 27.55 -9.16 7.78
C ASN A 89 27.24 -10.05 6.56
N GLY A 90 26.03 -9.89 6.02
CA GLY A 90 25.56 -10.76 4.95
C GLY A 90 25.40 -12.22 5.39
N ALA A 91 24.79 -12.40 6.55
CA ALA A 91 24.74 -13.68 7.27
C ALA A 91 23.44 -13.87 8.04
N ILE A 92 23.13 -15.13 8.33
CA ILE A 92 22.22 -15.51 9.42
C ILE A 92 23.11 -15.99 10.55
N LEU A 93 23.00 -15.33 11.70
CA LEU A 93 23.75 -15.63 12.91
C LEU A 93 22.82 -16.23 13.97
N SER A 94 23.37 -17.04 14.86
CA SER A 94 22.68 -17.47 16.08
C SER A 94 23.51 -17.25 17.33
N ALA A 95 22.85 -17.02 18.47
CA ALA A 95 23.48 -16.94 19.78
C ALA A 95 22.62 -17.64 20.84
N ALA A 96 23.20 -17.99 21.98
CA ALA A 96 22.42 -18.37 23.16
C ALA A 96 21.55 -17.20 23.64
N LEU A 97 20.52 -17.47 24.45
CA LEU A 97 19.59 -16.44 24.93
C LEU A 97 20.25 -15.30 25.74
N ASP A 98 21.43 -15.55 26.31
CA ASP A 98 22.23 -14.54 27.02
C ASP A 98 23.20 -13.77 26.11
N GLY A 99 23.17 -14.05 24.80
CA GLY A 99 24.04 -13.44 23.79
C GLY A 99 25.43 -14.09 23.66
N SER A 100 25.74 -15.12 24.46
CA SER A 100 26.97 -15.90 24.30
C SER A 100 26.90 -16.87 23.12
N ASP A 101 28.02 -17.53 22.80
CA ASP A 101 28.07 -18.59 21.78
C ASP A 101 27.51 -18.14 20.42
N LEU A 102 27.97 -16.99 19.94
CA LEU A 102 27.65 -16.47 18.61
C LEU A 102 28.22 -17.41 17.52
N ARG A 103 27.38 -17.78 16.55
CA ARG A 103 27.70 -18.69 15.45
C ARG A 103 27.21 -18.15 14.13
N VAL A 104 27.92 -18.48 13.07
CA VAL A 104 27.48 -18.28 11.68
C VAL A 104 26.67 -19.50 11.27
N GLU A 105 25.38 -19.30 11.00
CA GLU A 105 24.48 -20.36 10.55
C GLU A 105 24.43 -20.46 9.02
N ALA A 106 24.57 -19.32 8.34
CA ALA A 106 24.77 -19.23 6.90
C ALA A 106 25.34 -17.85 6.54
N TRP A 107 25.97 -17.74 5.38
CA TRP A 107 26.59 -16.49 4.92
C TRP A 107 26.61 -16.37 3.40
N GLY A 108 27.18 -15.28 2.87
CA GLY A 108 27.06 -14.98 1.45
C GLY A 108 25.64 -14.58 1.09
N LEU A 109 24.98 -13.86 1.99
CA LEU A 109 23.62 -13.35 1.85
C LEU A 109 23.70 -11.83 1.65
N ARG A 110 23.02 -11.23 0.67
CA ARG A 110 23.04 -9.76 0.53
C ARG A 110 22.25 -9.10 1.64
N ASN A 111 20.95 -9.37 1.69
CA ASN A 111 20.04 -8.75 2.64
C ASN A 111 18.95 -9.76 3.03
N PRO A 112 19.30 -10.78 3.85
CA PRO A 112 18.30 -11.66 4.42
C PRO A 112 17.37 -10.84 5.31
N TYR A 113 16.04 -10.99 5.16
CA TYR A 113 15.06 -10.14 5.83
C TYR A 113 14.14 -10.94 6.75
N GLY A 114 13.16 -11.66 6.19
CA GLY A 114 12.24 -12.50 6.95
C GLY A 114 12.92 -13.78 7.40
N LEU A 115 12.63 -14.23 8.63
CA LEU A 115 13.08 -15.51 9.18
C LEU A 115 11.91 -16.17 9.90
N GLU A 116 11.53 -17.37 9.47
CA GLU A 116 10.42 -18.12 10.07
C GLU A 116 10.72 -19.62 10.11
N VAL A 117 10.16 -20.32 11.10
CA VAL A 117 10.20 -21.78 11.16
C VAL A 117 9.07 -22.35 10.31
N GLY A 118 9.41 -23.17 9.34
CA GLY A 118 8.46 -23.86 8.49
C GLY A 118 7.78 -25.05 9.17
N PRO A 119 6.76 -25.63 8.51
CA PRO A 119 6.02 -26.78 9.04
C PRO A 119 6.88 -28.05 9.19
N ASP A 120 8.03 -28.13 8.52
CA ASP A 120 9.02 -29.21 8.67
C ASP A 120 10.02 -28.99 9.82
N GLY A 121 9.89 -27.87 10.55
CA GLY A 121 10.81 -27.47 11.63
C GLY A 121 12.10 -26.82 11.14
N ALA A 122 12.28 -26.63 9.82
CA ALA A 122 13.44 -25.93 9.29
C ALA A 122 13.23 -24.41 9.30
N ILE A 123 14.34 -23.67 9.24
CA ILE A 123 14.30 -22.22 9.12
C ILE A 123 14.21 -21.85 7.63
N TYR A 124 13.32 -20.93 7.30
CA TYR A 124 13.18 -20.34 5.98
C TYR A 124 13.46 -18.84 6.05
N PHE A 125 13.88 -18.27 4.93
CA PHE A 125 14.14 -16.84 4.87
C PHE A 125 13.89 -16.25 3.49
N THR A 126 13.59 -14.95 3.47
CA THR A 126 13.59 -14.12 2.27
C THR A 126 14.92 -13.39 2.15
N MET A 127 15.36 -13.12 0.93
CA MET A 127 16.59 -12.39 0.65
C MET A 127 16.38 -11.40 -0.49
N HIS A 128 16.70 -10.12 -0.27
CA HIS A 128 16.67 -9.15 -1.36
C HIS A 128 17.86 -9.31 -2.30
N GLY A 129 17.59 -9.18 -3.61
CA GLY A 129 18.59 -9.14 -4.68
C GLY A 129 19.42 -7.85 -4.68
N GLY A 130 20.41 -7.79 -5.58
CA GLY A 130 21.20 -6.58 -5.85
C GLY A 130 20.37 -5.42 -6.42
N ASP A 131 20.93 -4.20 -6.35
CA ASP A 131 20.33 -3.01 -6.96
C ASP A 131 21.20 -2.48 -8.10
N ALA A 132 20.60 -1.72 -9.04
CA ALA A 132 21.31 -1.06 -10.13
C ALA A 132 22.04 0.22 -9.69
N ARG A 133 22.81 0.14 -8.59
CA ARG A 133 23.48 1.29 -7.95
C ARG A 133 24.89 0.97 -7.43
N GLY A 134 25.61 2.03 -7.09
CA GLY A 134 26.94 1.98 -6.50
C GLY A 134 28.04 1.76 -7.53
N SER A 135 29.22 1.35 -7.06
CA SER A 135 30.40 1.19 -7.92
C SER A 135 30.44 -0.14 -8.69
N ARG A 136 29.61 -1.10 -8.27
CA ARG A 136 29.42 -2.41 -8.93
C ARG A 136 27.92 -2.74 -9.01
N PRO A 137 27.14 -1.99 -9.80
CA PRO A 137 25.69 -2.16 -9.92
C PRO A 137 25.31 -3.53 -10.48
N ILE A 138 24.23 -4.12 -9.98
CA ILE A 138 23.65 -5.39 -10.47
C ILE A 138 22.20 -5.11 -10.85
N GLU A 139 21.91 -5.19 -12.14
CA GLU A 139 20.56 -4.92 -12.67
C GLU A 139 19.68 -6.16 -12.59
N ASN A 140 18.35 -6.01 -12.57
CA ASN A 140 17.40 -7.13 -12.67
C ASN A 140 17.61 -8.27 -11.66
N ALA A 141 18.29 -8.01 -10.53
CA ALA A 141 18.51 -9.04 -9.52
C ALA A 141 17.18 -9.36 -8.82
N PRO A 142 16.69 -10.61 -8.90
CA PRO A 142 15.47 -10.99 -8.20
C PRO A 142 15.70 -11.09 -6.69
N ASP A 143 14.60 -11.07 -5.95
CA ASP A 143 14.60 -11.53 -4.55
C ASP A 143 14.32 -13.03 -4.51
N CYS A 144 14.73 -13.68 -3.43
CA CYS A 144 14.62 -15.13 -3.29
C CYS A 144 14.06 -15.59 -1.95
N PHE A 145 13.40 -16.75 -1.99
CA PHE A 145 12.92 -17.48 -0.83
C PHE A 145 13.71 -18.77 -0.67
N TYR A 146 14.26 -19.01 0.51
CA TYR A 146 15.17 -20.11 0.79
C TYR A 146 14.73 -20.90 2.00
N ARG A 147 15.14 -22.17 2.01
CA ARG A 147 15.31 -22.97 3.23
C ARG A 147 16.76 -22.87 3.66
N LEU A 148 16.98 -22.70 4.96
CA LEU A 148 18.31 -22.56 5.54
C LEU A 148 19.08 -23.89 5.48
N GLU A 149 20.28 -23.84 4.92
CA GLU A 149 21.27 -24.91 4.93
C GLU A 149 22.42 -24.50 5.85
N ALA A 150 22.59 -25.23 6.95
CA ALA A 150 23.56 -24.89 7.98
C ALA A 150 25.00 -24.86 7.43
N GLY A 151 25.69 -23.75 7.68
CA GLY A 151 27.06 -23.47 7.23
C GLY A 151 27.19 -23.08 5.75
N ALA A 152 26.10 -23.05 4.97
CA ALA A 152 26.18 -22.81 3.54
C ALA A 152 26.58 -21.36 3.19
N TRP A 153 27.28 -21.22 2.07
CA TRP A 153 27.54 -19.95 1.41
C TRP A 153 26.54 -19.77 0.26
N TYR A 154 25.70 -18.74 0.35
CA TYR A 154 24.60 -18.46 -0.58
C TYR A 154 24.98 -17.58 -1.77
N GLY A 155 26.28 -17.32 -1.95
CA GLY A 155 26.82 -16.83 -3.21
C GLY A 155 27.09 -15.33 -3.30
N TRP A 156 26.51 -14.48 -2.45
CA TRP A 156 26.89 -13.06 -2.43
C TRP A 156 28.39 -12.93 -2.07
N PRO A 157 29.16 -12.08 -2.77
CA PRO A 157 28.74 -11.02 -3.68
C PRO A 157 28.76 -11.38 -5.17
N ASP A 158 29.03 -12.64 -5.52
CA ASP A 158 29.29 -13.07 -6.89
C ASP A 158 28.14 -13.85 -7.53
N PHE A 159 27.12 -14.20 -6.75
CA PHE A 159 25.88 -14.78 -7.23
C PHE A 159 24.67 -14.02 -6.67
N VAL A 160 23.59 -14.07 -7.42
CA VAL A 160 22.25 -13.63 -7.03
C VAL A 160 21.32 -14.80 -7.28
N CYS A 161 20.65 -15.28 -6.23
CA CYS A 161 19.62 -16.28 -6.38
C CYS A 161 20.06 -17.60 -7.04
N ASP A 162 21.33 -17.99 -6.86
CA ASP A 162 22.05 -19.10 -7.53
C ASP A 162 22.67 -18.80 -8.90
N ALA A 163 22.33 -17.67 -9.53
CA ALA A 163 22.88 -17.26 -10.81
C ALA A 163 24.13 -16.38 -10.62
N PRO A 164 25.21 -16.61 -11.39
CA PRO A 164 26.40 -15.78 -11.28
C PRO A 164 26.13 -14.36 -11.79
N VAL A 165 26.69 -13.34 -11.11
CA VAL A 165 26.53 -11.93 -11.52
C VAL A 165 27.12 -11.62 -12.90
N THR A 166 27.91 -12.53 -13.47
CA THR A 166 28.40 -12.46 -14.85
C THR A 166 27.34 -12.83 -15.89
N ASP A 167 26.16 -13.29 -15.49
CA ASP A 167 25.03 -13.51 -16.39
C ASP A 167 24.65 -12.18 -17.09
N PRO A 168 24.48 -12.16 -18.42
CA PRO A 168 24.14 -10.95 -19.18
C PRO A 168 22.86 -10.24 -18.72
N SER A 169 21.92 -10.96 -18.10
CA SER A 169 20.67 -10.38 -17.57
C SER A 169 20.92 -9.38 -16.42
N PHE A 170 22.04 -9.52 -15.71
CA PHE A 170 22.42 -8.65 -14.59
C PHE A 170 23.20 -7.40 -15.00
N ARG A 171 23.40 -7.19 -16.30
CA ARG A 171 24.09 -6.01 -16.82
C ARG A 171 23.20 -4.77 -16.77
N PRO A 172 23.63 -3.67 -16.12
CA PRO A 172 22.89 -2.42 -16.16
C PRO A 172 22.83 -1.80 -17.57
N PRO A 173 21.75 -1.07 -17.91
CA PRO A 173 21.66 -0.32 -19.16
C PRO A 173 22.84 0.64 -19.32
N ASN A 174 23.58 0.51 -20.42
CA ASN A 174 24.81 1.27 -20.70
C ASN A 174 25.95 1.09 -19.68
N GLY A 175 25.84 0.09 -18.80
CA GLY A 175 26.86 -0.27 -17.82
C GLY A 175 27.84 -1.35 -18.29
N VAL A 176 28.78 -1.67 -17.42
CA VAL A 176 29.71 -2.79 -17.55
C VAL A 176 29.07 -4.03 -16.93
N GLN A 177 29.29 -5.20 -17.53
CA GLN A 177 28.90 -6.48 -16.94
C GLN A 177 29.56 -6.64 -15.55
N PRO A 178 28.81 -6.94 -14.49
CA PRO A 178 29.41 -7.30 -13.21
C PRO A 178 30.34 -8.50 -13.35
N ALA A 179 31.56 -8.35 -12.87
CA ALA A 179 32.55 -9.43 -12.81
C ALA A 179 32.69 -9.92 -11.37
N PHE A 180 33.12 -11.17 -11.19
CA PHE A 180 33.45 -11.72 -9.87
C PHE A 180 34.50 -10.89 -9.14
N VAL A 181 34.33 -10.76 -7.83
CA VAL A 181 35.28 -10.08 -6.95
C VAL A 181 36.07 -11.06 -6.09
N LEU A 182 35.56 -12.28 -5.88
CA LEU A 182 36.27 -13.33 -5.18
C LEU A 182 37.14 -14.12 -6.17
N ALA A 183 38.38 -14.39 -5.79
CA ALA A 183 39.31 -15.19 -6.58
C ALA A 183 38.92 -16.67 -6.55
N GLU A 184 38.45 -17.13 -5.39
CA GLU A 184 37.97 -18.49 -5.13
C GLU A 184 36.62 -18.39 -4.41
N HIS A 185 35.66 -19.19 -4.87
CA HIS A 185 34.35 -19.30 -4.23
C HIS A 185 34.33 -20.48 -3.26
N PRO A 186 33.65 -20.38 -2.10
CA PRO A 186 33.42 -21.52 -1.23
C PRO A 186 32.71 -22.70 -1.92
N THR A 187 31.84 -22.40 -2.90
CA THR A 187 31.19 -23.35 -3.80
C THR A 187 30.87 -22.68 -5.13
N GLU A 188 30.92 -23.41 -6.23
CA GLU A 188 30.51 -22.93 -7.56
C GLU A 188 28.99 -23.06 -7.80
N THR A 189 28.31 -23.79 -6.90
CA THR A 189 26.87 -24.02 -6.95
C THR A 189 26.28 -23.68 -5.58
N PRO A 190 26.05 -22.40 -5.29
CA PRO A 190 25.35 -22.01 -4.05
C PRO A 190 23.94 -22.61 -4.01
N PRO A 191 23.30 -22.71 -2.84
CA PRO A 191 21.96 -23.26 -2.71
C PRO A 191 20.96 -22.59 -3.65
N ALA A 192 20.12 -23.40 -4.30
CA ALA A 192 19.06 -22.93 -5.19
C ALA A 192 17.88 -22.38 -4.38
N PRO A 193 17.24 -21.27 -4.82
CA PRO A 193 16.06 -20.75 -4.16
C PRO A 193 14.86 -21.68 -4.37
N ILE A 194 13.97 -21.71 -3.38
CA ILE A 194 12.66 -22.37 -3.51
C ILE A 194 11.78 -21.55 -4.45
N ALA A 195 11.78 -20.23 -4.29
CA ALA A 195 11.00 -19.33 -5.12
C ALA A 195 11.80 -18.06 -5.44
N ILE A 196 11.48 -17.47 -6.59
CA ILE A 196 12.08 -16.24 -7.10
C ILE A 196 10.96 -15.20 -7.24
N PHE A 197 11.21 -13.99 -6.77
CA PHE A 197 10.30 -12.84 -6.92
C PHE A 197 10.83 -11.88 -7.98
N ASN A 198 9.95 -11.01 -8.50
CA ASN A 198 10.37 -10.00 -9.46
C ASN A 198 11.46 -9.09 -8.86
N PRO A 199 12.41 -8.60 -9.68
CA PRO A 199 13.39 -7.61 -9.24
C PRO A 199 12.72 -6.41 -8.58
N HIS A 200 13.34 -5.93 -7.50
CA HIS A 200 12.86 -4.81 -6.69
C HIS A 200 11.50 -5.01 -5.98
N ALA A 201 10.96 -6.24 -5.93
CA ALA A 201 9.73 -6.50 -5.17
C ALA A 201 9.91 -6.32 -3.65
N ALA A 202 11.15 -6.42 -3.15
CA ALA A 202 11.54 -6.33 -1.76
C ALA A 202 10.80 -7.35 -0.87
N ALA A 203 11.03 -8.63 -1.15
CA ALA A 203 10.50 -9.76 -0.38
C ALA A 203 10.97 -9.71 1.09
N SER A 204 10.05 -9.34 1.97
CA SER A 204 10.32 -8.96 3.35
C SER A 204 9.86 -10.06 4.32
N GLY A 205 9.24 -9.70 5.44
CA GLY A 205 8.73 -10.66 6.42
C GLY A 205 7.56 -11.50 5.89
N PHE A 206 7.37 -12.66 6.48
CA PHE A 206 6.41 -13.66 6.03
C PHE A 206 6.01 -14.58 7.17
N ALA A 207 4.89 -15.29 6.99
CA ALA A 207 4.48 -16.36 7.89
C ALA A 207 3.95 -17.56 7.10
N PHE A 208 4.20 -18.76 7.62
CA PHE A 208 3.55 -19.97 7.13
C PHE A 208 2.08 -20.01 7.54
N SER A 209 1.27 -20.62 6.68
CA SER A 209 -0.15 -20.84 6.93
C SER A 209 -0.36 -21.69 8.18
N PRO A 210 -1.31 -21.32 9.06
CA PRO A 210 -1.73 -22.19 10.15
C PRO A 210 -2.61 -23.37 9.67
N GLY A 211 -2.82 -23.51 8.36
CA GLY A 211 -3.72 -24.49 7.77
C GLY A 211 -5.18 -24.02 7.71
N GLY A 212 -6.08 -24.93 7.32
CA GLY A 212 -7.52 -24.70 7.32
C GLY A 212 -7.95 -23.66 6.28
N ALA A 213 -8.56 -22.56 6.74
CA ALA A 213 -9.06 -21.50 5.85
C ALA A 213 -7.93 -20.73 5.13
N TRP A 214 -6.69 -20.90 5.58
CA TRP A 214 -5.51 -20.21 5.04
C TRP A 214 -4.69 -21.07 4.07
N GLY A 215 -5.16 -22.26 3.70
CA GLY A 215 -4.47 -23.15 2.75
C GLY A 215 -3.67 -24.25 3.43
N ASP A 216 -2.63 -24.74 2.74
CA ASP A 216 -1.76 -25.80 3.25
C ASP A 216 -0.71 -25.21 4.21
N PRO A 217 -0.30 -25.89 5.30
CA PRO A 217 0.82 -25.46 6.13
C PRO A 217 2.14 -25.17 5.38
N THR A 218 2.34 -25.71 4.18
CA THR A 218 3.49 -25.36 3.32
C THR A 218 3.32 -24.06 2.53
N ASP A 219 2.14 -23.42 2.58
CA ASP A 219 1.92 -22.10 2.01
C ASP A 219 2.55 -21.04 2.93
N ALA A 220 3.48 -20.24 2.40
CA ALA A 220 4.03 -19.06 3.04
C ALA A 220 3.41 -17.79 2.46
N PHE A 221 2.97 -16.86 3.31
CA PHE A 221 2.46 -15.55 2.91
C PHE A 221 3.55 -14.50 3.08
N VAL A 222 4.10 -14.02 1.96
CA VAL A 222 5.27 -13.14 1.93
C VAL A 222 4.84 -11.71 1.62
N ALA A 223 5.21 -10.77 2.49
CA ALA A 223 5.06 -9.35 2.23
C ALA A 223 6.09 -8.88 1.20
N LEU A 224 5.64 -8.19 0.17
CA LEU A 224 6.47 -7.55 -0.84
C LEU A 224 6.38 -6.03 -0.62
N PHE A 225 7.45 -5.46 -0.07
CA PHE A 225 7.52 -4.05 0.33
C PHE A 225 7.38 -3.11 -0.87
N GLY A 226 7.86 -3.54 -2.03
CA GLY A 226 7.76 -2.81 -3.28
C GLY A 226 9.00 -2.01 -3.65
N ASP A 227 9.02 -1.56 -4.91
CA ASP A 227 10.17 -0.90 -5.49
C ASP A 227 10.38 0.51 -4.92
N VAL A 228 11.65 0.92 -4.83
CA VAL A 228 12.05 2.27 -4.38
C VAL A 228 12.71 3.02 -5.51
N THR A 229 11.99 3.18 -6.63
CA THR A 229 12.47 3.98 -7.76
C THR A 229 12.50 5.48 -7.43
N PRO A 230 13.57 6.22 -7.79
CA PRO A 230 14.76 5.79 -8.55
C PRO A 230 15.96 5.39 -7.67
N VAL A 231 15.81 5.24 -6.35
CA VAL A 231 16.92 5.02 -5.40
C VAL A 231 17.60 3.66 -5.60
N THR A 232 16.82 2.62 -5.87
CA THR A 232 17.30 1.22 -6.05
C THR A 232 17.44 0.80 -7.51
N GLY A 233 17.06 1.66 -8.45
CA GLY A 233 16.96 1.35 -9.87
C GLY A 233 15.66 1.90 -10.47
N THR A 234 15.42 1.58 -11.75
CA THR A 234 14.22 1.99 -12.48
C THR A 234 13.47 0.77 -13.00
N VAL A 235 12.16 0.73 -12.75
CA VAL A 235 11.28 -0.31 -13.25
C VAL A 235 10.25 0.27 -14.23
N ASP A 236 9.88 -0.52 -15.25
CA ASP A 236 8.85 -0.12 -16.23
C ASP A 236 7.43 -0.11 -15.65
N ARG A 237 7.22 -0.88 -14.57
CA ARG A 237 5.97 -0.98 -13.82
C ARG A 237 6.28 -1.17 -12.34
N PRO A 238 5.42 -0.68 -11.43
CA PRO A 238 5.58 -0.92 -10.00
C PRO A 238 5.72 -2.41 -9.70
N GLN A 239 6.64 -2.76 -8.80
CA GLN A 239 6.88 -4.12 -8.33
C GLN A 239 6.55 -4.20 -6.85
N GLY A 240 6.14 -5.38 -6.38
CA GLY A 240 5.73 -5.60 -5.00
C GLY A 240 4.45 -4.84 -4.63
N VAL A 241 4.44 -4.20 -3.46
CA VAL A 241 3.25 -3.56 -2.84
C VAL A 241 2.08 -4.56 -2.75
N ALA A 242 2.39 -5.73 -2.20
CA ALA A 242 1.49 -6.86 -2.18
C ALA A 242 1.84 -7.84 -1.07
N VAL A 243 0.91 -8.74 -0.76
CA VAL A 243 1.22 -10.03 -0.14
C VAL A 243 1.02 -11.11 -1.17
N VAL A 244 2.00 -12.00 -1.30
CA VAL A 244 1.93 -13.17 -2.19
C VAL A 244 1.91 -14.44 -1.37
N ARG A 245 1.31 -15.48 -1.92
CA ARG A 245 1.40 -16.84 -1.39
C ARG A 245 2.45 -17.63 -2.17
N VAL A 246 3.37 -18.23 -1.46
CA VAL A 246 4.45 -19.09 -1.96
C VAL A 246 4.20 -20.52 -1.46
N ASP A 247 4.05 -21.47 -2.37
CA ASP A 247 4.12 -22.89 -2.00
C ASP A 247 5.59 -23.26 -1.79
N SER A 248 5.97 -23.56 -0.55
CA SER A 248 7.37 -23.86 -0.20
C SER A 248 7.88 -25.20 -0.73
N VAL A 249 7.01 -26.04 -1.31
CA VAL A 249 7.39 -27.32 -1.91
C VAL A 249 7.61 -27.17 -3.41
N SER A 250 6.67 -26.53 -4.11
CA SER A 250 6.75 -26.38 -5.57
C SER A 250 7.46 -25.10 -6.03
N GLY A 251 7.63 -24.11 -5.14
CA GLY A 251 8.14 -22.78 -5.48
C GLY A 251 7.12 -21.87 -6.17
N ALA A 252 5.86 -22.31 -6.30
CA ALA A 252 4.84 -21.54 -7.00
C ALA A 252 4.48 -20.26 -6.22
N VAL A 253 4.57 -19.11 -6.90
CA VAL A 253 4.19 -17.80 -6.34
C VAL A 253 2.88 -17.34 -6.95
N SER A 254 1.93 -16.94 -6.10
CA SER A 254 0.61 -16.44 -6.52
C SER A 254 0.21 -15.17 -5.76
N PRO A 255 -0.47 -14.20 -6.39
CA PRO A 255 -0.99 -13.04 -5.68
C PRO A 255 -1.98 -13.44 -4.59
N PHE A 256 -1.91 -12.81 -3.41
CA PHE A 256 -2.87 -13.02 -2.32
C PHE A 256 -3.60 -11.72 -1.95
N MET A 257 -2.85 -10.67 -1.63
CA MET A 257 -3.38 -9.34 -1.35
C MET A 257 -2.69 -8.32 -2.24
N THR A 258 -3.47 -7.62 -3.07
CA THR A 258 -2.94 -6.63 -4.02
C THR A 258 -3.85 -5.42 -4.08
N ASN A 259 -3.28 -4.27 -4.42
CA ASN A 259 -4.08 -3.11 -4.81
C ASN A 259 -4.78 -3.36 -6.16
N VAL A 260 -5.94 -2.71 -6.35
CA VAL A 260 -6.71 -2.78 -7.61
C VAL A 260 -5.91 -2.22 -8.77
N ILE A 261 -5.16 -1.14 -8.52
CA ILE A 261 -4.16 -0.58 -9.43
C ILE A 261 -2.79 -0.93 -8.86
N PRO A 262 -1.88 -1.55 -9.63
CA PRO A 262 -0.55 -1.91 -9.15
C PRO A 262 0.24 -0.72 -8.59
N GLY A 263 1.06 -0.98 -7.57
CA GLY A 263 1.84 0.01 -6.84
C GLY A 263 1.12 0.59 -5.63
N GLU A 264 1.71 1.61 -5.02
CA GLU A 264 1.24 2.28 -3.80
C GLU A 264 -0.13 2.94 -4.01
N ALA A 265 -1.06 2.72 -3.09
CA ALA A 265 -2.43 3.21 -3.22
C ALA A 265 -2.51 4.74 -3.23
N SER A 266 -1.64 5.41 -2.46
CA SER A 266 -1.57 6.85 -2.32
C SER A 266 -1.21 7.57 -3.63
N LYS A 267 -0.42 6.95 -4.51
CA LYS A 267 -0.11 7.47 -5.86
C LYS A 267 -1.34 7.54 -6.76
N HIS A 268 -2.37 6.74 -6.46
CA HIS A 268 -3.63 6.71 -7.20
C HIS A 268 -4.78 7.42 -6.47
N LEU A 269 -4.46 8.11 -5.37
CA LEU A 269 -5.43 8.72 -4.46
C LEU A 269 -6.44 7.71 -3.88
N LEU A 270 -6.09 6.43 -3.83
CA LEU A 270 -6.90 5.33 -3.28
C LEU A 270 -6.45 5.00 -1.85
N GLY A 271 -7.26 4.23 -1.12
CA GLY A 271 -6.84 3.54 0.09
C GLY A 271 -6.44 2.10 -0.25
N GLY A 272 -5.38 1.59 0.37
CA GLY A 272 -4.82 0.27 0.09
C GLY A 272 -3.40 0.15 0.59
N LEU A 273 -2.68 -0.86 0.11
CA LEU A 273 -1.30 -1.14 0.48
C LEU A 273 -0.37 -0.02 0.04
N GLU A 274 0.60 0.32 0.89
CA GLU A 274 1.70 1.22 0.56
C GLU A 274 3.00 0.42 0.49
N HIS A 275 3.46 -0.10 1.63
CA HIS A 275 4.71 -0.86 1.75
C HIS A 275 4.60 -1.96 2.82
N PRO A 276 3.98 -3.11 2.48
CA PRO A 276 3.89 -4.27 3.37
C PRO A 276 5.28 -4.79 3.74
N SER A 277 5.56 -4.93 5.03
CA SER A 277 6.90 -5.33 5.52
C SER A 277 6.96 -6.67 6.24
N ASP A 278 5.85 -7.15 6.80
CA ASP A 278 5.80 -8.41 7.53
C ASP A 278 4.39 -8.99 7.58
N VAL A 279 4.29 -10.31 7.76
CA VAL A 279 3.03 -11.05 7.90
C VAL A 279 3.11 -11.94 9.12
N THR A 280 2.05 -11.96 9.94
CA THR A 280 1.93 -12.91 11.05
C THR A 280 0.49 -13.38 11.24
N PHE A 281 0.29 -14.51 11.91
CA PHE A 281 -1.03 -15.00 12.28
C PHE A 281 -1.28 -14.81 13.77
N GLY A 282 -2.40 -14.15 14.09
CA GLY A 282 -2.81 -13.91 15.48
C GLY A 282 -3.52 -15.11 16.11
N PRO A 283 -3.65 -15.13 17.44
CA PRO A 283 -4.39 -16.17 18.17
C PRO A 283 -5.90 -16.17 17.86
N ASP A 284 -6.41 -15.11 17.24
CA ASP A 284 -7.80 -15.02 16.75
C ASP A 284 -7.99 -15.67 15.37
N GLY A 285 -6.93 -16.26 14.80
CA GLY A 285 -6.94 -16.90 13.49
C GLY A 285 -6.93 -15.92 12.32
N ALA A 286 -6.75 -14.62 12.57
CA ALA A 286 -6.58 -13.61 11.53
C ALA A 286 -5.11 -13.50 11.08
N MET A 287 -4.90 -13.08 9.84
CA MET A 287 -3.58 -12.64 9.37
C MET A 287 -3.44 -11.14 9.65
N TYR A 288 -2.25 -10.74 10.08
CA TYR A 288 -1.86 -9.35 10.30
C TYR A 288 -0.70 -9.00 9.37
N VAL A 289 -0.81 -7.88 8.68
CA VAL A 289 0.24 -7.38 7.78
C VAL A 289 0.65 -5.99 8.23
N THR A 290 1.91 -5.80 8.57
CA THR A 290 2.44 -4.47 8.89
C THR A 290 2.77 -3.74 7.59
N ASP A 291 2.38 -2.48 7.51
CA ASP A 291 2.61 -1.62 6.36
C ASP A 291 3.28 -0.32 6.83
N TRP A 292 4.42 0.04 6.22
CA TRP A 292 5.16 1.24 6.58
C TRP A 292 4.39 2.54 6.28
N GLY A 293 3.36 2.46 5.46
CA GLY A 293 2.63 3.63 4.98
C GLY A 293 3.46 4.42 3.98
N THR A 294 3.01 5.62 3.66
CA THR A 294 3.57 6.41 2.57
C THR A 294 4.97 6.93 2.88
N PHE A 295 5.88 6.84 1.92
CA PHE A 295 7.16 7.55 1.94
C PHE A 295 7.52 8.10 0.56
N ILE A 296 8.42 9.09 0.55
CA ILE A 296 8.98 9.65 -0.69
C ILE A 296 10.46 9.29 -0.74
N GLY A 297 10.83 8.47 -1.73
CA GLY A 297 12.23 8.23 -2.09
C GLY A 297 12.77 9.44 -2.86
N THR A 298 13.82 10.08 -2.36
CA THR A 298 14.56 11.12 -3.07
C THR A 298 16.04 10.74 -3.19
N LEU A 299 16.81 11.49 -3.98
CA LEU A 299 18.27 11.36 -4.03
C LEU A 299 18.96 11.74 -2.70
N GLU A 300 18.22 12.34 -1.76
CA GLU A 300 18.70 12.63 -0.40
C GLU A 300 18.35 11.51 0.60
N GLY A 301 17.59 10.50 0.17
CA GLY A 301 17.18 9.34 0.97
C GLY A 301 15.67 9.14 1.03
N ILE A 302 15.24 8.21 1.89
CA ILE A 302 13.83 7.90 2.14
C ILE A 302 13.27 8.85 3.20
N LYS A 303 12.16 9.54 2.90
CA LYS A 303 11.43 10.37 3.85
C LYS A 303 10.05 9.78 4.11
N LEU A 304 9.85 9.26 5.32
CA LEU A 304 8.58 8.69 5.79
C LEU A 304 7.56 9.80 6.10
N GLU A 305 6.29 9.57 5.74
CA GLU A 305 5.20 10.43 6.17
C GLU A 305 4.77 10.07 7.61
N PRO A 306 4.78 11.03 8.56
CA PRO A 306 4.40 10.72 9.93
C PRO A 306 2.96 10.23 10.04
N ARG A 307 2.75 9.12 10.76
CA ARG A 307 1.44 8.52 11.05
C ARG A 307 0.71 7.96 9.82
N SER A 308 1.44 7.60 8.76
CA SER A 308 0.87 6.91 7.59
C SER A 308 0.87 5.38 7.71
N GLY A 309 1.69 4.79 8.60
CA GLY A 309 1.79 3.35 8.76
C GLY A 309 0.51 2.69 9.30
N VAL A 310 0.23 1.48 8.84
CA VAL A 310 -1.01 0.74 9.12
C VAL A 310 -0.69 -0.71 9.47
N VAL A 311 -1.54 -1.34 10.28
CA VAL A 311 -1.58 -2.81 10.43
C VAL A 311 -2.90 -3.30 9.84
N TRP A 312 -2.82 -4.07 8.76
CA TRP A 312 -3.97 -4.69 8.12
C TRP A 312 -4.36 -5.94 8.90
N ARG A 313 -5.65 -6.08 9.23
CA ARG A 313 -6.22 -7.32 9.75
C ARG A 313 -7.03 -7.99 8.66
N VAL A 314 -6.63 -9.20 8.29
CA VAL A 314 -7.23 -10.00 7.23
C VAL A 314 -7.92 -11.19 7.86
N VAL A 315 -9.20 -11.36 7.56
CA VAL A 315 -9.99 -12.50 8.03
C VAL A 315 -10.55 -13.24 6.83
N PRO A 316 -10.58 -14.58 6.84
CA PRO A 316 -11.29 -15.33 5.82
C PRO A 316 -12.76 -14.94 5.91
N THR A 317 -13.33 -14.46 4.82
CA THR A 317 -14.77 -14.39 4.68
C THR A 317 -15.25 -15.75 4.20
N ASP A 318 -16.31 -16.30 4.80
CA ASP A 318 -17.06 -17.39 4.17
C ASP A 318 -17.30 -16.98 2.71
N ALA A 319 -16.92 -17.84 1.77
CA ALA A 319 -16.91 -17.58 0.34
C ALA A 319 -18.32 -17.24 -0.19
N ALA A 320 -18.77 -16.02 0.06
CA ALA A 320 -20.09 -15.51 -0.30
C ALA A 320 -20.10 -13.97 -0.27
N ALA A 321 -19.26 -13.33 -1.09
CA ALA A 321 -19.56 -12.05 -1.74
C ALA A 321 -18.47 -11.66 -2.75
N GLY A 322 -18.15 -12.57 -3.69
CA GLY A 322 -17.52 -12.14 -4.93
C GLY A 322 -18.54 -11.35 -5.76
N PHE A 323 -18.61 -10.03 -5.56
CA PHE A 323 -19.40 -9.14 -6.42
C PHE A 323 -18.49 -8.43 -7.43
N SER A 324 -17.87 -9.20 -8.32
CA SER A 324 -17.20 -8.68 -9.52
C SER A 324 -18.08 -8.87 -10.74
N PHE A 325 -19.14 -8.06 -10.87
CA PHE A 325 -19.86 -7.80 -12.14
C PHE A 325 -20.71 -6.51 -11.97
N GLY A 326 -20.05 -5.36 -11.78
CA GLY A 326 -20.71 -4.15 -11.24
C GLY A 326 -20.54 -2.85 -12.02
N LEU A 327 -20.19 -2.84 -13.31
CA LEU A 327 -20.14 -1.56 -14.06
C LEU A 327 -21.31 -1.39 -15.02
N ILE A 328 -21.70 -2.46 -15.73
CA ILE A 328 -22.74 -2.38 -16.78
C ILE A 328 -24.17 -2.37 -16.21
N GLN A 329 -24.42 -3.06 -15.08
CA GLN A 329 -25.74 -3.06 -14.42
C GLN A 329 -26.02 -1.78 -13.62
N ASN A 330 -24.98 -1.13 -13.07
CA ASN A 330 -25.12 0.04 -12.21
C ASN A 330 -25.47 1.32 -12.97
N VAL A 331 -24.96 1.46 -14.20
CA VAL A 331 -25.40 2.51 -15.14
C VAL A 331 -26.87 2.27 -15.54
N GLY A 332 -27.26 1.01 -15.77
CA GLY A 332 -28.64 0.64 -16.06
C GLY A 332 -29.64 1.05 -14.97
N LEU A 333 -29.31 0.84 -13.70
CA LEU A 333 -30.15 1.24 -12.58
C LEU A 333 -30.34 2.77 -12.50
N VAL A 334 -29.28 3.55 -12.71
CA VAL A 334 -29.34 5.01 -12.76
C VAL A 334 -30.24 5.48 -13.89
N PHE A 335 -30.11 4.89 -15.09
CA PHE A 335 -30.99 5.19 -16.22
C PHE A 335 -32.45 4.85 -15.91
N VAL A 336 -32.73 3.67 -15.36
CA VAL A 336 -34.09 3.24 -15.02
C VAL A 336 -34.74 4.18 -14.00
N LEU A 337 -34.06 4.49 -12.89
CA LEU A 337 -34.62 5.37 -11.85
C LEU A 337 -34.83 6.79 -12.36
N THR A 338 -33.90 7.30 -13.17
CA THR A 338 -34.03 8.62 -13.79
C THR A 338 -35.18 8.65 -14.80
N SER A 339 -35.32 7.62 -15.64
CA SER A 339 -36.43 7.48 -16.58
C SER A 339 -37.77 7.38 -15.87
N LEU A 340 -37.86 6.61 -14.78
CA LEU A 340 -39.07 6.50 -13.97
C LEU A 340 -39.42 7.82 -13.27
N ALA A 341 -38.42 8.56 -12.76
CA ALA A 341 -38.64 9.89 -12.18
C ALA A 341 -39.20 10.87 -13.22
N VAL A 342 -38.64 10.87 -14.44
CA VAL A 342 -39.13 11.68 -15.56
C VAL A 342 -40.55 11.29 -15.96
N LEU A 343 -40.85 9.99 -16.06
CA LEU A 343 -42.18 9.48 -16.39
C LEU A 343 -43.21 9.83 -15.31
N ALA A 344 -42.86 9.68 -14.04
CA ALA A 344 -43.72 10.06 -12.91
C ALA A 344 -43.99 11.58 -12.89
N ALA A 345 -43.05 12.37 -13.41
CA ALA A 345 -43.11 13.82 -13.48
C ALA A 345 -43.70 14.38 -14.79
N ALA A 346 -43.94 13.54 -15.81
CA ALA A 346 -44.31 13.96 -17.16
C ALA A 346 -45.76 14.47 -17.28
N GLY A 347 -45.93 15.65 -17.88
CA GLY A 347 -47.23 16.28 -18.12
C GLY A 347 -47.09 17.60 -18.90
N PRO A 348 -48.21 18.24 -19.29
CA PRO A 348 -48.21 19.34 -20.25
C PRO A 348 -47.83 20.70 -19.64
N ARG A 349 -47.75 20.85 -18.30
CA ARG A 349 -47.51 22.14 -17.65
C ARG A 349 -46.66 22.01 -16.38
N ARG A 350 -45.68 22.90 -16.19
CA ARG A 350 -44.91 23.02 -14.94
C ARG A 350 -45.81 23.51 -13.80
N VAL A 351 -45.68 22.87 -12.64
CA VAL A 351 -46.54 23.14 -11.47
C VAL A 351 -45.77 23.78 -10.30
N LEU A 352 -44.45 23.57 -10.22
CA LEU A 352 -43.59 24.20 -9.22
C LEU A 352 -42.78 25.35 -9.84
N THR A 353 -42.72 26.49 -9.15
CA THR A 353 -41.79 27.57 -9.53
C THR A 353 -40.36 27.24 -9.07
N LEU A 354 -39.37 27.87 -9.68
CA LEU A 354 -37.96 27.69 -9.28
C LEU A 354 -37.74 28.05 -7.81
N ALA A 355 -38.30 29.19 -7.36
CA ALA A 355 -38.21 29.62 -5.96
C ALA A 355 -38.80 28.60 -4.99
N ARG A 356 -39.94 27.97 -5.32
CA ARG A 356 -40.55 26.92 -4.48
C ARG A 356 -39.76 25.62 -4.51
N GLY A 357 -39.06 25.33 -5.61
CA GLY A 357 -38.14 24.21 -5.73
C GLY A 357 -36.93 24.35 -4.82
N VAL A 358 -36.30 25.52 -4.84
CA VAL A 358 -35.17 25.86 -3.97
C VAL A 358 -35.56 25.66 -2.50
N VAL A 359 -36.73 26.17 -2.09
CA VAL A 359 -37.24 25.99 -0.72
C VAL A 359 -37.48 24.52 -0.38
N ALA A 360 -38.08 23.73 -1.29
CA ALA A 360 -38.30 22.30 -1.08
C ALA A 360 -36.98 21.52 -0.96
N GLY A 361 -35.98 21.85 -1.79
CA GLY A 361 -34.66 21.25 -1.77
C GLY A 361 -33.86 21.55 -0.50
N MET A 362 -33.84 22.82 -0.07
CA MET A 362 -33.18 23.21 1.19
C MET A 362 -33.85 22.56 2.41
N ALA A 363 -35.18 22.53 2.45
CA ALA A 363 -35.93 21.89 3.53
C ALA A 363 -35.65 20.37 3.60
N GLY A 364 -35.60 19.70 2.45
CA GLY A 364 -35.22 18.29 2.38
C GLY A 364 -33.80 18.02 2.85
N ALA A 365 -32.83 18.86 2.45
CA ALA A 365 -31.43 18.70 2.83
C ALA A 365 -31.20 18.93 4.33
N LEU A 366 -31.89 19.91 4.92
CA LEU A 366 -31.86 20.13 6.37
C LEU A 366 -32.46 18.95 7.15
N ALA A 367 -33.61 18.42 6.70
CA ALA A 367 -34.22 17.25 7.33
C ALA A 367 -33.30 16.01 7.25
N MET A 368 -32.66 15.80 6.10
CA MET A 368 -31.65 14.75 5.93
C MET A 368 -30.44 14.97 6.84
N GLY A 369 -29.93 16.20 6.93
CA GLY A 369 -28.79 16.55 7.80
C GLY A 369 -29.09 16.26 9.27
N ILE A 370 -30.27 16.65 9.74
CA ILE A 370 -30.73 16.37 11.11
C ILE A 370 -30.82 14.85 11.35
N PHE A 371 -31.39 14.09 10.42
CA PHE A 371 -31.46 12.64 10.52
C PHE A 371 -30.07 12.01 10.58
N ALA A 372 -29.14 12.44 9.72
CA ALA A 372 -27.78 11.93 9.72
C ALA A 372 -27.03 12.24 11.03
N MET A 373 -27.20 13.45 11.56
CA MET A 373 -26.55 13.87 12.80
C MET A 373 -27.07 13.17 14.05
N PHE A 374 -28.38 12.96 14.14
CA PHE A 374 -29.01 12.53 15.39
C PHE A 374 -29.56 11.10 15.39
N ALA A 375 -29.66 10.45 14.22
CA ALA A 375 -30.05 9.04 14.12
C ALA A 375 -28.88 8.19 13.60
N VAL A 376 -28.23 8.61 12.51
CA VAL A 376 -27.18 7.80 11.87
C VAL A 376 -25.88 7.83 12.66
N ALA A 377 -25.37 9.01 13.01
CA ALA A 377 -24.08 9.12 13.70
C ALA A 377 -24.02 8.30 15.01
N PRO A 378 -25.05 8.32 15.89
CA PRO A 378 -25.04 7.47 17.10
C PRO A 378 -25.02 5.96 16.80
N ILE A 379 -25.68 5.50 15.73
CA ILE A 379 -25.71 4.07 15.36
C ILE A 379 -24.32 3.60 14.87
N LEU A 380 -23.52 4.53 14.35
CA LEU A 380 -22.18 4.29 13.85
C LEU A 380 -21.08 4.61 14.85
N ASP A 381 -21.45 4.88 16.11
CA ASP A 381 -20.53 5.32 17.17
C ASP A 381 -19.72 6.58 16.79
N LEU A 382 -20.35 7.48 16.03
CA LEU A 382 -19.79 8.76 15.60
C LEU A 382 -20.39 9.92 16.40
N PRO A 383 -19.62 11.00 16.64
CA PRO A 383 -20.17 12.23 17.21
C PRO A 383 -21.29 12.80 16.33
N TRP A 384 -22.32 13.37 16.94
CA TRP A 384 -23.50 13.92 16.25
C TRP A 384 -23.16 14.99 15.20
N PHE A 385 -22.00 15.65 15.32
CA PHE A 385 -21.53 16.68 14.39
C PHE A 385 -20.66 16.15 13.25
N SER A 386 -20.42 14.85 13.18
CA SER A 386 -19.52 14.22 12.21
C SER A 386 -19.98 14.43 10.76
N THR A 387 -21.26 14.27 10.46
CA THR A 387 -21.76 14.29 9.08
C THR A 387 -21.56 15.64 8.37
N PRO A 388 -21.93 16.82 8.94
CA PRO A 388 -21.62 18.10 8.31
C PRO A 388 -20.11 18.28 8.10
N ARG A 389 -19.30 17.91 9.09
CA ARG A 389 -17.84 18.07 8.99
C ARG A 389 -17.24 17.23 7.86
N VAL A 390 -17.74 16.01 7.64
CA VAL A 390 -17.34 15.19 6.48
C VAL A 390 -17.66 15.90 5.16
N LEU A 391 -18.82 16.56 5.04
CA LEU A 391 -19.18 17.32 3.83
C LEU A 391 -18.29 18.55 3.61
N ALA A 392 -17.69 19.10 4.67
CA ALA A 392 -16.77 20.23 4.56
C ALA A 392 -15.47 19.88 3.82
N THR A 393 -15.11 18.59 3.74
CA THR A 393 -13.92 18.12 2.98
C THR A 393 -14.00 18.47 1.51
N VAL A 394 -15.22 18.61 0.96
CA VAL A 394 -15.46 19.03 -0.44
C VAL A 394 -14.89 20.42 -0.74
N VAL A 395 -14.82 21.29 0.27
CA VAL A 395 -14.38 22.68 0.13
C VAL A 395 -13.03 22.93 0.81
N LEU A 396 -12.80 22.32 1.98
CA LEU A 396 -11.65 22.59 2.83
C LEU A 396 -10.51 21.55 2.69
N GLY A 397 -10.74 20.45 1.95
CA GLY A 397 -9.78 19.35 1.82
C GLY A 397 -9.70 18.42 3.05
N ARG A 398 -8.89 17.35 2.95
CA ARG A 398 -8.79 16.29 4.00
C ARG A 398 -8.21 16.78 5.31
N SER A 399 -7.16 17.60 5.24
CA SER A 399 -6.38 18.05 6.41
C SER A 399 -7.23 18.83 7.40
N ALA A 400 -8.17 19.64 6.91
CA ALA A 400 -9.07 20.49 7.69
C ALA A 400 -10.08 19.71 8.56
N VAL A 401 -10.28 18.42 8.31
CA VAL A 401 -11.26 17.59 9.02
C VAL A 401 -10.60 16.34 9.64
N SER A 402 -9.27 16.25 9.63
CA SER A 402 -8.50 15.06 10.02
C SER A 402 -8.87 14.48 11.40
N ASP A 403 -9.26 15.33 12.35
CA ASP A 403 -9.83 14.92 13.64
C ASP A 403 -11.35 15.07 13.65
N ILE A 404 -12.06 13.96 13.48
CA ILE A 404 -13.53 13.92 13.40
C ILE A 404 -14.17 13.88 14.79
N VAL A 405 -13.39 13.53 15.81
CA VAL A 405 -13.86 13.20 17.15
C VAL A 405 -14.04 14.46 17.99
N HIS A 406 -13.26 15.50 17.71
CA HIS A 406 -13.38 16.80 18.36
C HIS A 406 -14.26 17.77 17.57
N PHE A 407 -15.09 18.54 18.27
CA PHE A 407 -15.92 19.55 17.61
C PHE A 407 -15.07 20.72 17.10
N GLU A 408 -15.22 21.07 15.83
CA GLU A 408 -14.55 22.21 15.20
C GLU A 408 -15.58 23.01 14.40
N SER A 409 -15.74 24.29 14.77
CA SER A 409 -16.86 25.11 14.33
C SER A 409 -16.80 25.51 12.85
N VAL A 410 -15.60 25.72 12.29
CA VAL A 410 -15.45 26.20 10.90
C VAL A 410 -15.87 25.11 9.92
N SER A 411 -15.29 23.92 10.04
CA SER A 411 -15.67 22.76 9.22
C SER A 411 -17.14 22.38 9.40
N PHE A 412 -17.67 22.47 10.62
CA PHE A 412 -19.09 22.19 10.85
C PHE A 412 -20.01 23.16 10.08
N VAL A 413 -19.75 24.47 10.18
CA VAL A 413 -20.55 25.50 9.49
C VAL A 413 -20.38 25.42 7.96
N VAL A 414 -19.16 25.22 7.48
CA VAL A 414 -18.90 25.03 6.03
C VAL A 414 -19.63 23.80 5.51
N GLY A 415 -19.61 22.70 6.26
CA GLY A 415 -20.35 21.49 5.97
C GLY A 415 -21.86 21.68 5.84
N LEU A 416 -22.46 22.41 6.77
CA LEU A 416 -23.87 22.82 6.71
C LEU A 416 -24.16 23.71 5.48
N GLY A 417 -23.25 24.62 5.15
CA GLY A 417 -23.34 25.44 3.94
C GLY A 417 -23.36 24.60 2.66
N VAL A 418 -22.45 23.63 2.55
CA VAL A 418 -22.40 22.69 1.42
C VAL A 418 -23.69 21.88 1.31
N LEU A 419 -24.19 21.36 2.43
CA LEU A 419 -25.43 20.59 2.49
C LEU A 419 -26.64 21.41 1.96
N VAL A 420 -26.77 22.66 2.40
CA VAL A 420 -27.86 23.55 1.97
C VAL A 420 -27.73 23.93 0.49
N ALA A 421 -26.52 24.22 0.02
CA ALA A 421 -26.26 24.57 -1.38
C ALA A 421 -26.60 23.40 -2.34
N LEU A 422 -26.19 22.17 -2.00
CA LEU A 422 -26.52 20.97 -2.77
C LEU A 422 -28.04 20.69 -2.73
N GLY A 423 -28.67 20.87 -1.58
CA GLY A 423 -30.13 20.79 -1.44
C GLY A 423 -30.87 21.77 -2.35
N ALA A 424 -30.43 23.03 -2.39
CA ALA A 424 -31.02 24.04 -3.27
C ALA A 424 -30.89 23.68 -4.76
N ALA A 425 -29.72 23.20 -5.19
CA ALA A 425 -29.47 22.76 -6.56
C ALA A 425 -30.38 21.59 -6.97
N LEU A 426 -30.54 20.59 -6.09
CA LEU A 426 -31.46 19.47 -6.30
C LEU A 426 -32.92 19.93 -6.33
N GLY A 427 -33.28 20.91 -5.50
CA GLY A 427 -34.60 21.56 -5.53
C GLY A 427 -34.92 22.24 -6.86
N VAL A 428 -33.94 22.89 -7.48
CA VAL A 428 -34.06 23.45 -8.84
C VAL A 428 -34.29 22.36 -9.86
N ALA A 429 -33.48 21.29 -9.84
CA ALA A 429 -33.63 20.15 -10.74
C ALA A 429 -35.03 19.51 -10.61
N PHE A 430 -35.49 19.28 -9.37
CA PHE A 430 -36.83 18.76 -9.09
C PHE A 430 -37.94 19.65 -9.66
N SER A 431 -37.87 20.97 -9.48
CA SER A 431 -38.84 21.91 -10.09
C SER A 431 -38.86 21.89 -11.61
N LEU A 432 -37.71 21.68 -12.25
CA LEU A 432 -37.61 21.62 -13.71
C LEU A 432 -38.23 20.33 -14.27
N LEU A 433 -38.17 19.25 -13.50
CA LEU A 433 -38.70 17.93 -13.84
C LEU A 433 -40.21 17.82 -13.61
N VAL A 434 -40.76 18.39 -12.53
CA VAL A 434 -42.18 18.24 -12.16
C VAL A 434 -43.13 19.02 -13.08
N ARG A 435 -43.86 18.29 -13.94
CA ARG A 435 -44.86 18.84 -14.89
C ARG A 435 -46.28 18.26 -14.72
N VAL A 436 -46.54 17.65 -13.57
CA VAL A 436 -47.83 17.00 -13.24
C VAL A 436 -48.55 17.71 -12.10
N PRO A 437 -49.89 17.89 -12.17
CA PRO A 437 -50.67 18.51 -11.09
C PRO A 437 -51.10 17.53 -9.99
N ASN A 438 -50.89 16.22 -10.16
CA ASN A 438 -51.31 15.19 -9.21
C ASN A 438 -50.31 15.05 -8.06
N ARG A 439 -50.76 15.24 -6.82
CA ARG A 439 -49.91 15.19 -5.62
C ARG A 439 -49.19 13.86 -5.41
N LEU A 440 -49.87 12.74 -5.62
CA LEU A 440 -49.27 11.42 -5.46
C LEU A 440 -48.11 11.24 -6.45
N ARG A 441 -48.28 11.74 -7.68
CA ARG A 441 -47.23 11.71 -8.70
C ARG A 441 -46.07 12.66 -8.39
N ILE A 442 -46.34 13.83 -7.79
CA ILE A 442 -45.28 14.75 -7.32
C ILE A 442 -44.45 14.11 -6.20
N VAL A 443 -45.10 13.45 -5.23
CA VAL A 443 -44.41 12.73 -4.14
C VAL A 443 -43.59 11.58 -4.70
N LEU A 444 -44.16 10.77 -5.61
CA LEU A 444 -43.48 9.66 -6.26
C LEU A 444 -42.26 10.13 -7.08
N ALA A 445 -42.40 11.23 -7.83
CA ALA A 445 -41.30 11.82 -8.59
C ALA A 445 -40.16 12.30 -7.67
N GLY A 446 -40.49 12.85 -6.49
CA GLY A 446 -39.50 13.27 -5.49
C GLY A 446 -38.74 12.09 -4.91
N ALA A 447 -39.44 11.03 -4.53
CA ALA A 447 -38.84 9.80 -4.02
C ALA A 447 -37.92 9.14 -5.06
N LEU A 448 -38.37 9.01 -6.32
CA LEU A 448 -37.59 8.44 -7.41
C LEU A 448 -36.36 9.29 -7.75
N LEU A 449 -36.48 10.62 -7.69
CA LEU A 449 -35.34 11.52 -7.86
C LEU A 449 -34.31 11.35 -6.74
N GLY A 450 -34.75 11.22 -5.48
CA GLY A 450 -33.86 10.94 -4.35
C GLY A 450 -33.11 9.62 -4.50
N LEU A 451 -33.79 8.57 -4.96
CA LEU A 451 -33.17 7.27 -5.24
C LEU A 451 -32.21 7.30 -6.45
N ALA A 452 -32.52 8.12 -7.47
CA ALA A 452 -31.61 8.32 -8.60
C ALA A 452 -30.33 9.05 -8.17
N VAL A 453 -30.47 10.13 -7.38
CA VAL A 453 -29.33 10.87 -6.80
C VAL A 453 -28.51 9.96 -5.89
N TRP A 454 -29.16 9.13 -5.08
CA TRP A 454 -28.50 8.09 -4.30
C TRP A 454 -27.69 7.14 -5.19
N SER A 455 -28.29 6.62 -6.25
CA SER A 455 -27.61 5.67 -7.13
C SER A 455 -26.40 6.30 -7.83
N VAL A 456 -26.53 7.54 -8.30
CA VAL A 456 -25.41 8.31 -8.88
C VAL A 456 -24.32 8.56 -7.84
N ALA A 457 -24.71 8.95 -6.63
CA ALA A 457 -23.77 9.15 -5.53
C ALA A 457 -23.02 7.85 -5.23
N GLN A 458 -23.70 6.72 -5.05
CA GLN A 458 -23.07 5.44 -4.69
C GLN A 458 -22.13 4.88 -5.75
N TRP A 459 -22.49 5.00 -7.03
CA TRP A 459 -21.83 4.22 -8.08
C TRP A 459 -20.95 5.04 -9.01
N LEU A 460 -21.10 6.37 -9.04
CA LEU A 460 -20.33 7.25 -9.93
C LEU A 460 -19.49 8.26 -9.15
N VAL A 461 -20.07 8.88 -8.11
CA VAL A 461 -19.39 9.94 -7.36
C VAL A 461 -18.57 9.36 -6.21
N LEU A 462 -19.14 8.44 -5.44
CA LEU A 462 -18.47 7.85 -4.28
C LEU A 462 -17.19 7.14 -4.69
N PRO A 463 -17.11 6.25 -5.69
CA PRO A 463 -15.83 5.63 -6.07
C PRO A 463 -14.73 6.64 -6.45
N ALA A 464 -15.09 7.81 -6.98
CA ALA A 464 -14.15 8.87 -7.35
C ALA A 464 -13.77 9.81 -6.18
N VAL A 465 -14.56 9.86 -5.11
CA VAL A 465 -14.42 10.78 -3.97
C VAL A 465 -14.25 10.03 -2.64
N PHE A 466 -14.42 8.71 -2.62
CA PHE A 466 -14.50 7.83 -1.44
C PHE A 466 -13.34 7.91 -0.47
N PRO A 467 -12.09 8.05 -0.91
CA PRO A 467 -10.99 8.10 0.05
C PRO A 467 -11.00 9.41 0.88
N LEU A 468 -11.85 10.41 0.56
CA LEU A 468 -12.11 11.56 1.44
C LEU A 468 -13.16 11.30 2.54
N VAL A 469 -14.07 10.34 2.33
CA VAL A 469 -15.34 10.21 3.07
C VAL A 469 -15.42 8.89 3.88
N SER A 470 -14.79 7.82 3.39
CA SER A 470 -14.89 6.47 3.96
C SER A 470 -13.94 6.21 5.14
N ASP A 471 -12.80 6.90 5.21
CA ASP A 471 -11.88 6.90 6.36
C ASP A 471 -12.55 7.35 7.67
N LYS A 472 -13.80 7.85 7.60
CA LYS A 472 -14.52 8.48 8.71
C LYS A 472 -15.86 7.81 9.03
N GLY A 473 -16.10 6.59 8.53
CA GLY A 473 -17.09 5.68 9.10
C GLY A 473 -18.56 5.90 8.71
N LEU A 474 -18.89 6.39 7.50
CA LEU A 474 -20.27 6.49 6.99
C LEU A 474 -20.56 5.40 5.93
N PRO A 475 -21.17 4.26 6.29
CA PRO A 475 -21.44 3.16 5.37
C PRO A 475 -22.44 3.53 4.25
N PRO A 476 -22.33 2.89 3.07
CA PRO A 476 -23.24 3.08 1.92
C PRO A 476 -24.75 3.04 2.25
N PHE A 477 -25.15 2.14 3.14
CA PHE A 477 -26.54 1.98 3.57
C PHE A 477 -27.13 3.24 4.23
N TRP A 478 -26.34 3.93 5.06
CA TRP A 478 -26.81 5.09 5.78
C TRP A 478 -26.89 6.34 4.91
N LEU A 479 -25.99 6.43 3.93
CA LEU A 479 -26.09 7.43 2.87
C LEU A 479 -27.33 7.18 1.99
N ALA A 480 -27.67 5.91 1.73
CA ALA A 480 -28.90 5.53 1.02
C ALA A 480 -30.17 6.02 1.71
N THR A 481 -30.26 5.71 2.99
CA THR A 481 -31.42 6.07 3.83
C THR A 481 -31.57 7.58 3.91
N SER A 482 -30.46 8.31 4.02
CA SER A 482 -30.42 9.78 4.07
C SER A 482 -30.91 10.41 2.76
N LEU A 483 -30.44 9.93 1.60
CA LEU A 483 -30.83 10.48 0.29
C LEU A 483 -32.26 10.10 -0.12
N ALA A 484 -32.75 8.92 0.30
CA ALA A 484 -34.16 8.55 0.15
C ALA A 484 -35.07 9.47 0.98
N LEU A 485 -34.65 9.85 2.19
CA LEU A 485 -35.36 10.81 3.03
C LEU A 485 -35.40 12.20 2.39
N LEU A 486 -34.28 12.66 1.83
CA LEU A 486 -34.20 13.92 1.07
C LEU A 486 -35.25 13.98 -0.06
N GLY A 487 -35.27 12.98 -0.94
CA GLY A 487 -36.23 12.93 -2.06
C GLY A 487 -37.68 12.86 -1.61
N SER A 488 -37.95 12.11 -0.54
CA SER A 488 -39.30 11.98 0.02
C SER A 488 -39.82 13.30 0.60
N VAL A 489 -38.98 14.01 1.37
CA VAL A 489 -39.33 15.32 1.95
C VAL A 489 -39.51 16.38 0.86
N MET A 490 -38.63 16.40 -0.16
CA MET A 490 -38.77 17.28 -1.33
C MET A 490 -40.11 17.06 -2.05
N GLY A 491 -40.50 15.79 -2.26
CA GLY A 491 -41.77 15.41 -2.88
C GLY A 491 -42.99 15.88 -2.08
N VAL A 492 -42.97 15.71 -0.75
CA VAL A 492 -44.05 16.13 0.15
C VAL A 492 -44.19 17.65 0.19
N VAL A 493 -43.09 18.37 0.39
CA VAL A 493 -43.07 19.86 0.44
C VAL A 493 -43.51 20.43 -0.91
N GLY A 494 -43.02 19.86 -2.02
CA GLY A 494 -43.45 20.24 -3.37
C GLY A 494 -44.95 20.01 -3.60
N GLY A 495 -45.48 18.87 -3.18
CA GLY A 495 -46.91 18.55 -3.29
C GLY A 495 -47.82 19.49 -2.49
N LEU A 496 -47.37 19.92 -1.30
CA LEU A 496 -48.07 20.91 -0.47
C LEU A 496 -48.00 22.33 -1.07
N ALA A 497 -46.85 22.72 -1.62
CA ALA A 497 -46.67 24.01 -2.27
C ALA A 497 -47.52 24.15 -3.55
N ALA A 498 -47.66 23.05 -4.32
CA ALA A 498 -48.53 22.98 -5.50
C ALA A 498 -50.02 23.14 -5.14
N ARG A 499 -50.46 22.61 -4.00
CA ARG A 499 -51.86 22.75 -3.52
C ARG A 499 -52.26 24.21 -3.31
N ARG A 500 -51.38 25.03 -2.72
CA ARG A 500 -51.66 26.45 -2.44
C ARG A 500 -51.74 27.30 -3.71
N ALA A 501 -51.05 26.90 -4.78
CA ALA A 501 -51.10 27.57 -6.09
C ALA A 501 -52.43 27.37 -6.82
N HIS A 502 -53.11 26.24 -6.60
CA HIS A 502 -54.43 25.95 -7.17
C HIS A 502 -55.60 26.46 -6.30
N GLN A 503 -55.33 26.97 -5.10
CA GLN A 503 -56.34 27.47 -4.17
C GLN A 503 -56.35 29.01 -4.04
N SER A 504 -55.54 29.74 -4.80
CA SER A 504 -55.69 31.20 -4.93
C SER A 504 -56.89 31.50 -5.83
N PRO A 505 -57.97 32.10 -5.30
CA PRO A 505 -59.08 32.54 -6.13
C PRO A 505 -58.60 33.67 -7.04
N SER A 506 -58.99 33.61 -8.31
CA SER A 506 -58.88 34.70 -9.30
C SER A 506 -59.67 35.92 -8.86
#